data_AF-A0A543E5I0-F1
#
_entry.id   AF-A0A543E5I0-F1
#
_cell.length_a   1.000
_cell.length_b   1.000
_cell.length_c   1.000
_cell.angle_alpha   90.00
_cell.angle_beta   90.00
_cell.angle_gamma   90.00
#
_symmetry.space_group_name_H-M   'P 1'
#
loop_
_entity.id
_entity.type
_entity.pdbx_description
1 polymer ?
#
loop_
_entity_poly.entity_id
_entity_poly.type
_entity_poly.pdbx_seq_one_letter_code
_entity_poly.pdbx_strand_id
1 'polypeptide(L)'
;MRFRTFAWHALALGSLTAAGCSSIASRTNTLSDERILSETGGVLGLSPSELTIAERRTEGTNTYVTLKARNGRTYACTVNGGNLLSFGMTNPPVCQPR
;
A
#
# COMPACT_ATOMS: atom_id res chain seq x y z
N MET A 1 -41.38 1.46 -26.94
CA MET A 1 -40.04 0.90 -26.64
C MET A 1 -39.03 2.03 -26.46
N ARG A 2 -38.83 2.53 -25.23
CA ARG A 2 -37.91 3.67 -24.96
C ARG A 2 -37.21 3.57 -23.59
N PHE A 3 -37.08 2.35 -23.06
CA PHE A 3 -36.44 2.09 -21.76
C PHE A 3 -35.02 1.51 -21.88
N ARG A 4 -34.56 1.13 -23.08
CA ARG A 4 -33.26 0.44 -23.26
C ARG A 4 -32.05 1.37 -23.30
N THR A 5 -32.20 2.68 -23.57
CA THR A 5 -31.07 3.62 -23.68
C THR A 5 -30.61 4.18 -22.33
N PHE A 6 -31.48 4.21 -21.31
CA PHE A 6 -31.13 4.71 -19.97
C PHE A 6 -30.18 3.78 -19.21
N ALA A 7 -30.30 2.47 -19.43
CA ALA A 7 -29.47 1.47 -18.75
C ALA A 7 -27.97 1.54 -19.16
N TRP A 8 -27.67 2.01 -20.37
CA TRP A 8 -26.30 2.08 -20.88
C TRP A 8 -25.53 3.29 -20.31
N HIS A 9 -26.24 4.38 -19.99
CA HIS A 9 -25.65 5.56 -19.37
C HIS A 9 -25.36 5.34 -17.88
N ALA A 10 -26.16 4.52 -17.20
CA ALA A 10 -25.92 4.14 -15.80
C ALA A 10 -24.67 3.25 -15.63
N LEU A 11 -24.36 2.39 -16.61
CA LEU A 11 -23.16 1.53 -16.56
C LEU A 11 -21.86 2.32 -16.80
N ALA A 12 -21.87 3.36 -17.63
CA ALA A 12 -20.68 4.17 -17.91
C ALA A 12 -20.26 5.08 -16.74
N LEU A 13 -21.20 5.45 -15.86
CA LEU A 13 -20.91 6.30 -14.69
C LEU A 13 -20.28 5.53 -13.52
N GLY A 14 -20.52 4.21 -13.43
CA GLY A 14 -20.01 3.36 -12.36
C GLY A 14 -18.51 3.01 -12.49
N SER A 15 -17.93 3.06 -13.69
CA SER A 15 -16.52 2.71 -13.93
C SER A 15 -15.54 3.84 -13.59
N LEU A 16 -16.00 5.10 -13.55
CA LEU A 16 -15.19 6.26 -13.16
C LEU A 16 -14.90 6.32 -11.65
N THR A 17 -15.71 5.70 -10.82
CA THR A 17 -15.54 5.72 -9.35
C THR A 17 -14.47 4.75 -8.87
N ALA A 18 -14.29 3.61 -9.54
CA ALA A 18 -13.30 2.59 -9.15
C ALA A 18 -11.84 3.07 -9.29
N ALA A 19 -11.54 3.84 -10.34
CA ALA A 19 -10.22 4.48 -10.50
C ALA A 19 -9.97 5.59 -9.47
N GLY A 20 -11.04 6.21 -8.96
CA GLY A 20 -10.95 7.20 -7.88
C GLY A 20 -10.54 6.58 -6.54
N CYS A 21 -11.05 5.39 -6.22
CA CYS A 21 -10.79 4.72 -4.94
C CYS A 21 -9.31 4.40 -4.73
N SER A 22 -8.59 3.92 -5.75
CA SER A 22 -7.16 3.62 -5.63
C SER A 22 -6.31 4.89 -5.43
N SER A 23 -6.64 5.97 -6.14
CA SER A 23 -5.99 7.28 -5.97
C SER A 23 -6.23 7.87 -4.58
N ILE A 24 -7.47 7.78 -4.07
CA ILE A 24 -7.81 8.23 -2.71
C ILE A 24 -7.08 7.38 -1.66
N ALA A 25 -7.04 6.06 -1.82
CA ALA A 25 -6.30 5.17 -0.92
C ALA A 25 -4.81 5.53 -0.85
N SER A 26 -4.17 5.78 -2.00
CA SER A 26 -2.77 6.20 -2.05
C SER A 26 -2.54 7.54 -1.35
N ARG A 27 -3.40 8.54 -1.62
CA ARG A 27 -3.26 9.91 -1.07
C ARG A 27 -3.58 10.00 0.42
N THR A 28 -4.31 9.03 0.96
CA THR A 28 -4.68 8.98 2.38
C THR A 28 -3.82 8.04 3.19
N ASN A 29 -2.72 7.53 2.62
CA ASN A 29 -1.76 6.70 3.33
C ASN A 29 -0.98 7.55 4.35
N THR A 30 -1.02 7.13 5.62
CA THR A 30 -0.39 7.81 6.76
C THR A 30 0.71 6.96 7.40
N LEU A 31 1.22 5.94 6.69
CA LEU A 31 2.33 5.14 7.20
C LEU A 31 3.57 6.01 7.36
N SER A 32 4.07 6.12 8.59
CA SER A 32 5.37 6.74 8.83
C SER A 32 6.49 5.74 8.53
N ASP A 33 7.68 6.26 8.27
CA ASP A 33 8.85 5.41 8.00
C ASP A 33 9.22 4.57 9.23
N GLU A 34 9.05 5.12 10.44
CA GLU A 34 9.27 4.39 11.69
C GLU A 34 8.33 3.19 11.81
N ARG A 35 7.06 3.36 11.43
CA ARG A 35 6.08 2.26 11.45
C ARG A 35 6.40 1.22 10.38
N ILE A 36 6.79 1.64 9.18
CA ILE A 36 7.23 0.72 8.12
C ILE A 36 8.42 -0.11 8.61
N LEU A 37 9.46 0.52 9.16
CA LEU A 37 10.65 -0.17 9.66
C LEU A 37 10.32 -1.09 10.84
N SER A 38 9.41 -0.67 11.72
CA SER A 38 8.91 -1.49 12.84
C SER A 38 8.22 -2.76 12.36
N GLU A 39 7.19 -2.63 11.51
CA GLU A 39 6.40 -3.76 11.05
C GLU A 39 7.22 -4.71 10.16
N THR A 40 8.03 -4.16 9.26
CA THR A 40 8.88 -4.98 8.36
C THR A 40 10.05 -5.63 9.10
N GLY A 41 10.64 -4.95 10.08
CA GLY A 41 11.64 -5.53 10.96
C GLY A 41 11.10 -6.73 11.74
N GLY A 42 9.87 -6.62 12.27
CA GLY A 42 9.20 -7.71 12.97
C GLY A 42 9.08 -9.00 12.14
N VAL A 43 8.70 -8.90 10.86
CA VAL A 43 8.58 -10.09 9.98
C VAL A 43 9.92 -10.59 9.45
N LEU A 44 10.93 -9.72 9.34
CA LEU A 44 12.28 -10.09 8.91
C LEU A 44 13.16 -10.63 10.04
N GLY A 45 12.73 -10.51 11.31
CA GLY A 45 13.55 -10.83 12.47
C GLY A 45 14.72 -9.85 12.65
N LEU A 46 14.54 -8.59 12.25
CA LEU A 46 15.56 -7.53 12.32
C LEU A 46 15.01 -6.37 13.16
N SER A 47 15.88 -5.69 13.89
CA SER A 47 15.46 -4.47 14.58
C SER A 47 15.23 -3.33 13.57
N PRO A 48 14.33 -2.39 13.85
CA PRO A 48 14.07 -1.27 12.94
C PRO A 48 15.32 -0.41 12.68
N SER A 49 16.23 -0.31 13.66
CA SER A 49 17.47 0.46 13.55
C SER A 49 18.54 -0.22 12.68
N GLU A 50 18.35 -1.50 12.35
CA GLU A 50 19.17 -2.24 11.39
C GLU A 50 18.72 -2.06 9.95
N LEU A 51 17.56 -1.43 9.72
CA LEU A 51 16.93 -1.26 8.42
C LEU A 51 16.89 0.21 8.02
N THR A 52 17.07 0.47 6.73
CA THR A 52 16.81 1.79 6.12
C THR A 52 15.92 1.61 4.90
N ILE A 53 15.03 2.58 4.67
CA ILE A 53 14.19 2.62 3.48
C ILE A 53 15.03 3.20 2.34
N ALA A 54 15.28 2.40 1.31
CA ALA A 54 15.98 2.81 0.09
C ALA A 54 15.01 3.35 -0.97
N GLU A 55 13.81 2.77 -1.03
CA GLU A 55 12.76 3.17 -1.96
C GLU A 55 11.40 2.96 -1.29
N ARG A 56 10.44 3.84 -1.57
CA ARG A 56 9.06 3.72 -1.10
C ARG A 56 8.11 4.23 -2.18
N ARG A 57 7.04 3.49 -2.42
CA ARG A 57 5.91 3.93 -3.25
C ARG A 57 4.61 3.40 -2.70
N THR A 58 3.52 4.16 -2.87
CA THR A 58 2.18 3.74 -2.45
C THR A 58 1.25 3.71 -3.65
N GLU A 59 0.61 2.56 -3.89
CA GLU A 59 -0.34 2.34 -4.97
C GLU A 59 -1.60 1.66 -4.43
N GLY A 60 -2.73 2.35 -4.52
CA GLY A 60 -3.96 1.89 -3.87
C GLY A 60 -3.78 1.79 -2.35
N THR A 61 -4.08 0.61 -1.81
CA THR A 61 -3.91 0.31 -0.38
C THR A 61 -2.55 -0.28 -0.04
N ASN A 62 -1.66 -0.45 -1.02
CA ASN A 62 -0.36 -1.08 -0.82
C ASN A 62 0.75 -0.02 -0.76
N THR A 63 1.64 -0.16 0.20
CA THR A 63 2.92 0.54 0.26
C THR A 63 4.02 -0.48 -0.02
N TYR A 64 4.72 -0.29 -1.13
CA TYR A 64 5.87 -1.10 -1.54
C TYR A 64 7.14 -0.39 -1.11
N VAL A 65 8.01 -1.11 -0.41
CA VAL A 65 9.27 -0.56 0.12
C VAL A 65 10.43 -1.48 -0.23
N THR A 66 11.55 -0.87 -0.57
CA THR A 66 12.85 -1.54 -0.63
C THR A 66 13.62 -1.17 0.62
N LEU A 67 14.04 -2.17 1.38
CA LEU A 67 14.81 -2.00 2.60
C LEU A 67 16.26 -2.44 2.38
N LYS A 68 17.19 -1.71 2.99
CA LYS A 68 18.60 -2.11 3.10
C LYS A 68 18.92 -2.37 4.57
N ALA A 69 19.40 -3.57 4.87
CA ALA A 69 19.88 -3.92 6.18
C ALA A 69 21.35 -3.53 6.35
N ARG A 70 21.78 -3.27 7.60
CA ARG A 70 23.18 -2.96 7.94
C ARG A 70 24.18 -4.02 7.50
N ASN A 71 23.75 -5.29 7.46
CA ASN A 71 24.55 -6.40 6.96
C ASN A 71 24.69 -6.44 5.41
N GLY A 72 24.17 -5.43 4.71
CA GLY A 72 24.23 -5.30 3.26
C GLY A 72 23.10 -6.00 2.51
N ARG A 73 22.27 -6.82 3.17
CA ARG A 73 21.14 -7.50 2.52
C ARG A 73 20.04 -6.50 2.14
N THR A 74 19.37 -6.79 1.03
CA THR A 74 18.22 -6.01 0.55
C THR A 74 16.95 -6.83 0.60
N TYR A 75 15.84 -6.17 0.89
CA TYR A 75 14.52 -6.79 0.95
C TYR A 75 13.51 -5.94 0.19
N ALA A 76 12.60 -6.60 -0.53
CA ALA A 76 11.38 -5.98 -1.03
C ALA A 76 10.23 -6.37 -0.11
N CYS A 77 9.53 -5.38 0.44
CA CYS A 77 8.39 -5.60 1.31
C CYS A 77 7.14 -4.89 0.79
N THR A 78 5.98 -5.48 1.04
CA THR A 78 4.67 -4.87 0.81
C THR A 78 3.94 -4.77 2.14
N VAL A 79 3.51 -3.55 2.49
CA VAL A 79 2.61 -3.28 3.61
C VAL A 79 1.24 -2.93 3.04
N ASN A 80 0.20 -3.65 3.43
CA ASN A 80 -1.16 -3.39 2.98
C ASN A 80 -1.97 -2.70 4.09
N GLY A 81 -2.58 -1.56 3.77
CA GLY A 81 -3.35 -0.74 4.70
C GLY A 81 -2.70 0.61 4.98
N GLY A 82 -2.84 1.09 6.22
CA GLY A 82 -2.25 2.33 6.69
C GLY A 82 -2.83 3.58 6.02
N ASN A 83 -4.02 3.47 5.44
CA ASN A 83 -4.74 4.56 4.77
C ASN A 83 -6.11 4.79 5.44
N LEU A 84 -6.81 5.85 5.07
CA LEU A 84 -8.11 6.18 5.67
C LEU A 84 -9.16 5.07 5.46
N LEU A 85 -9.13 4.37 4.32
CA LEU A 85 -10.08 3.29 4.01
C LEU A 85 -9.89 2.05 4.91
N SER A 86 -8.68 1.88 5.45
CA SER A 86 -8.35 0.86 6.44
C SER A 86 -8.37 1.40 7.87
N PHE A 87 -8.85 2.63 8.08
CA PHE A 87 -8.77 3.31 9.38
C PHE A 87 -7.36 3.31 10.00
N GLY A 88 -6.32 3.32 9.16
CA GLY A 88 -4.92 3.25 9.60
C GLY A 88 -4.44 1.87 10.07
N MET A 89 -5.27 0.83 9.96
CA MET A 89 -4.87 -0.55 10.23
C MET A 89 -3.97 -1.10 9.13
N THR A 90 -3.07 -2.00 9.50
CA THR A 90 -2.14 -2.67 8.59
C THR A 90 -2.23 -4.18 8.73
N ASN A 91 -2.10 -4.87 7.61
CA ASN A 91 -1.83 -6.31 7.62
C ASN A 91 -0.34 -6.55 7.89
N PRO A 92 0.04 -7.72 8.45
CA PRO A 92 1.44 -8.11 8.56
C PRO A 92 2.17 -7.96 7.22
N PRO A 93 3.35 -7.32 7.17
CA PRO A 93 4.06 -7.12 5.91
C PRO A 93 4.50 -8.45 5.29
N VAL A 94 4.50 -8.49 3.96
CA VAL A 94 5.10 -9.59 3.19
C VAL A 94 6.44 -9.12 2.66
N CYS A 95 7.52 -9.78 3.07
CA CYS A 95 8.88 -9.43 2.69
C CYS A 95 9.59 -10.60 2.01
N GLN A 96 10.45 -10.29 1.05
CA GLN A 96 11.32 -11.25 0.39
C GLN A 96 12.72 -10.65 0.15
N PRO A 97 13.79 -11.46 0.17
CA PRO A 97 15.10 -11.02 -0.29
C PRO A 97 15.03 -10.45 -1.71
N ARG A 98 15.81 -9.40 -1.97
CA ARG A 98 15.95 -8.78 -3.29
C ARG A 98 17.36 -8.94 -3.81
#